data_AF-A0A7I7QMW0-F1
#
_entry.id   AF-A0A7I7QMW0-F1
#
_cell.length_a   1.000
_cell.length_b   1.000
_cell.length_c   1.000
_cell.angle_alpha   90.00
_cell.angle_beta   90.00
_cell.angle_gamma   90.00
#
_symmetry.space_group_name_H-M   'P 1'
#
loop_
_entity.id
_entity.type
_entity.pdbx_description
1 polymer ?
#
loop_
_entity_poly.entity_id
_entity_poly.type
_entity_poly.pdbx_seq_one_letter_code
_entity_poly.pdbx_strand_id
1 'polypeptide(L)'
;MTAVVGYMFVGGLVVVAVIALLLFLGGKYAPQLSASSDAKTALLLTHSSAFWARWPYDRLAAAPYAELAAEAARCELMVAGLRAAMRPPRIGAKPPSVPGDYLHRRLVAYEGMLDAVRRTMAQSAPPRRPT
;
A
#
# COMPACT_ATOMS: atom_id res chain seq x y z
N MET A 1 -3.67 39.65 24.25
CA MET A 1 -3.72 38.19 23.99
C MET A 1 -4.82 37.84 22.96
N THR A 2 -4.83 38.49 21.79
CA THR A 2 -5.89 38.29 20.77
C THR A 2 -5.32 37.86 19.41
N ALA A 3 -4.02 38.06 19.15
CA ALA A 3 -3.38 37.72 17.89
C ALA A 3 -3.13 36.21 17.71
N VAL A 4 -2.88 35.45 18.80
CA VAL A 4 -2.53 34.02 18.73
C VAL A 4 -3.74 33.15 18.32
N VAL A 5 -4.95 33.57 18.69
CA VAL A 5 -6.20 32.85 18.35
C VAL A 5 -6.53 32.93 16.86
N GLY A 6 -6.16 34.03 16.19
CA GLY A 6 -6.37 34.19 14.74
C GLY A 6 -5.55 33.23 13.88
N TYR A 7 -4.31 32.94 14.26
CA TYR A 7 -3.43 32.04 13.49
C TYR A 7 -3.86 30.57 13.57
N MET A 8 -4.42 30.12 14.69
CA MET A 8 -4.99 28.77 14.81
C MET A 8 -6.22 28.59 13.92
N PHE A 9 -7.04 29.62 13.77
CA PHE A 9 -8.24 29.57 12.92
C PHE A 9 -7.88 29.58 11.43
N VAL A 10 -6.93 30.43 11.02
CA VAL A 10 -6.46 30.51 9.63
C VAL A 10 -5.72 29.23 9.23
N GLY A 11 -4.88 28.68 10.11
CA GLY A 11 -4.19 27.41 9.87
C GLY A 11 -5.16 26.23 9.73
N GLY A 12 -6.18 26.15 10.59
CA GLY A 12 -7.23 25.14 10.49
C GLY A 12 -8.03 25.22 9.19
N LEU A 13 -8.36 26.44 8.75
CA LEU A 13 -9.15 26.66 7.53
C LEU A 13 -8.37 26.27 6.26
N VAL A 14 -7.05 26.52 6.23
CA VAL A 14 -6.18 26.06 5.14
C VAL A 14 -6.12 24.54 5.08
N VAL A 15 -5.98 23.85 6.22
CA VAL A 15 -5.98 22.38 6.26
C VAL A 15 -7.31 21.80 5.79
N VAL A 16 -8.44 22.37 6.23
CA VAL A 16 -9.78 21.96 5.78
C VAL A 16 -9.95 22.20 4.28
N ALA A 17 -9.47 23.33 3.77
CA ALA A 17 -9.54 23.65 2.33
C ALA A 17 -8.70 22.67 1.49
N VAL A 18 -7.50 22.28 1.96
CA VAL A 18 -6.66 21.27 1.29
C VAL A 18 -7.34 19.90 1.30
N ILE A 19 -7.91 19.48 2.44
CA ILE A 19 -8.63 18.20 2.54
C ILE A 19 -9.86 18.20 1.62
N ALA A 20 -10.65 19.28 1.63
CA ALA A 20 -11.82 19.41 0.76
C ALA A 20 -11.43 19.39 -0.73
N LEU A 21 -10.32 20.04 -1.09
CA LEU A 21 -9.79 20.01 -2.46
C LEU A 21 -9.34 18.59 -2.86
N LEU A 22 -8.62 17.88 -1.99
CA LEU A 22 -8.20 16.49 -2.24
C LEU A 22 -9.40 15.55 -2.40
N LEU A 23 -10.44 15.70 -1.57
CA LEU A 23 -11.68 14.93 -1.70
C LEU A 23 -12.46 15.29 -2.97
N PHE A 24 -12.48 16.57 -3.35
CA PHE A 24 -13.16 17.03 -4.57
C PHE A 24 -12.46 16.53 -5.84
N LEU A 25 -11.12 16.58 -5.90
CA LEU A 25 -10.36 15.95 -6.97
C LEU A 25 -10.59 14.43 -6.97
N GLY A 26 -10.49 13.77 -5.81
CA GLY A 26 -10.75 12.33 -5.69
C GLY A 26 -12.14 11.93 -6.22
N GLY A 27 -13.18 12.67 -5.86
CA GLY A 27 -14.56 12.41 -6.29
C GLY A 27 -14.82 12.70 -7.77
N LYS A 28 -14.19 13.73 -8.35
CA LYS A 28 -14.41 14.09 -9.77
C LYS A 28 -13.69 13.16 -10.74
N TYR A 29 -12.56 12.59 -10.34
CA TYR A 29 -11.81 11.62 -11.15
C TYR A 29 -12.19 10.15 -10.85
N ALA A 30 -12.89 9.87 -9.74
CA ALA A 30 -13.37 8.54 -9.39
C ALA A 30 -14.23 7.82 -10.46
N PRO A 31 -15.18 8.47 -11.18
CA PRO A 31 -16.07 7.74 -12.08
C PRO A 31 -15.43 7.30 -13.41
N GLN A 32 -14.23 7.79 -13.76
CA GLN A 32 -13.48 7.35 -14.94
C GLN A 32 -12.49 6.19 -14.66
N LEU A 33 -12.34 5.77 -13.40
CA LEU A 33 -11.47 4.66 -12.95
C LEU A 33 -12.25 3.36 -12.64
N SER A 34 -13.39 3.19 -13.31
CA SER A 34 -14.23 1.99 -13.27
C SER A 34 -13.50 0.79 -13.93
N ALA A 35 -13.50 -0.44 -13.40
CA ALA A 35 -14.07 -0.95 -12.16
C ALA A 35 -13.55 -2.38 -11.91
N SER A 36 -13.53 -2.78 -10.63
CA SER A 36 -13.16 -4.10 -10.06
C SER A 36 -11.68 -4.38 -9.79
N SER A 37 -10.76 -4.22 -10.76
CA SER A 37 -9.33 -4.50 -10.52
C SER A 37 -8.68 -3.42 -9.64
N ASP A 38 -9.03 -2.16 -9.87
CA ASP A 38 -8.48 -1.02 -9.11
C ASP A 38 -9.06 -0.93 -7.71
N ALA A 39 -10.33 -1.25 -7.50
CA ALA A 39 -10.94 -1.25 -6.17
C ALA A 39 -10.31 -2.31 -5.25
N LYS A 40 -10.08 -3.53 -5.77
CA LYS A 40 -9.37 -4.59 -5.04
C LYS A 40 -7.92 -4.19 -4.74
N THR A 41 -7.24 -3.59 -5.72
CA THR A 41 -5.86 -3.11 -5.55
C THR A 41 -5.80 -1.99 -4.51
N ALA A 42 -6.72 -1.03 -4.56
CA ALA A 42 -6.82 0.06 -3.59
C ALA A 42 -7.07 -0.49 -2.17
N LEU A 43 -7.98 -1.46 -2.03
CA LEU A 43 -8.27 -2.10 -0.75
C LEU A 43 -7.04 -2.85 -0.20
N LEU A 44 -6.31 -3.59 -1.04
CA LEU A 44 -5.05 -4.24 -0.67
C LEU A 44 -4.02 -3.21 -0.19
N LEU A 45 -3.89 -2.07 -0.87
CA LEU A 45 -3.00 -0.97 -0.49
C LEU A 45 -3.41 -0.34 0.84
N THR A 46 -4.70 -0.14 1.07
CA THR A 46 -5.22 0.37 2.34
C THR A 46 -4.93 -0.59 3.49
N HIS A 47 -5.13 -1.90 3.31
CA HIS A 47 -4.81 -2.87 4.36
C HIS A 47 -3.31 -3.00 4.63
N SER A 48 -2.50 -3.00 3.57
CA SER A 48 -1.04 -3.05 3.70
C SER A 48 -0.52 -1.78 4.40
N SER A 49 -0.98 -0.59 4.00
CA SER A 49 -0.59 0.66 4.68
C SER A 49 -1.02 0.69 6.15
N ALA A 50 -2.23 0.22 6.47
CA ALA A 50 -2.67 0.11 7.86
C ALA A 50 -1.81 -0.87 8.67
N PHE A 51 -1.39 -1.98 8.07
CA PHE A 51 -0.46 -2.92 8.69
C PHE A 51 0.89 -2.26 8.97
N TRP A 52 1.52 -1.62 7.97
CA TRP A 52 2.83 -0.99 8.12
C TRP A 52 2.81 0.27 9.02
N ALA A 53 1.67 0.96 9.11
CA ALA A 53 1.49 2.05 10.08
C ALA A 53 1.48 1.55 11.53
N ARG A 54 0.93 0.35 11.76
CA ARG A 54 0.92 -0.30 13.08
C ARG A 54 2.25 -0.98 13.39
N TRP A 55 2.81 -1.66 12.40
CA TRP A 55 4.01 -2.48 12.49
C TRP A 55 5.07 -1.99 11.50
N PRO A 56 5.75 -0.87 11.79
CA PRO A 56 6.90 -0.46 11.00
C PRO A 56 8.05 -1.48 11.12
N TYR A 57 9.03 -1.41 10.22
CA TYR A 57 10.12 -2.40 10.11
C TYR A 57 10.84 -2.72 11.43
N ASP A 58 11.03 -1.73 12.29
CA ASP A 58 11.65 -1.84 13.62
C ASP A 58 10.80 -2.65 14.61
N ARG A 59 9.47 -2.64 14.44
CA ARG A 59 8.50 -3.32 15.32
C ARG A 59 7.84 -4.53 14.69
N LEU A 60 8.25 -4.92 13.49
CA LEU A 60 7.67 -6.04 12.75
C LEU A 60 7.75 -7.36 13.56
N ALA A 61 8.82 -7.55 14.33
CA ALA A 61 9.02 -8.71 15.20
C ALA A 61 7.99 -8.86 16.32
N ALA A 62 7.31 -7.79 16.71
CA ALA A 62 6.25 -7.81 17.72
C ALA A 62 4.86 -8.11 17.12
N ALA A 63 4.74 -8.14 15.79
CA ALA A 63 3.46 -8.40 15.13
C ALA A 63 3.02 -9.86 15.34
N PRO A 64 1.73 -10.12 15.61
CA PRO A 64 1.21 -11.48 15.71
C PRO A 64 1.42 -12.26 14.40
N TYR A 65 1.74 -13.56 14.51
CA TYR A 65 1.98 -14.43 13.35
C TYR A 65 0.84 -14.39 12.32
N ALA A 66 -0.41 -14.35 12.77
CA ALA A 66 -1.57 -14.27 11.89
C ALA A 66 -1.61 -12.96 11.07
N GLU A 67 -1.20 -11.84 11.66
CA GLU A 67 -1.13 -10.55 10.96
C GLU A 67 0.02 -10.55 9.94
N LEU A 68 1.18 -11.13 10.31
CA LEU A 68 2.31 -11.33 9.41
C LEU A 68 1.93 -12.21 8.21
N ALA A 69 1.27 -13.35 8.46
CA ALA A 69 0.82 -14.25 7.39
C ALA A 69 -0.18 -13.57 6.44
N ALA A 70 -1.10 -12.77 6.98
CA ALA A 70 -2.04 -12.01 6.17
C ALA A 70 -1.35 -10.92 5.33
N GLU A 71 -0.33 -10.26 5.86
CA GLU A 71 0.46 -9.28 5.09
C GLU A 71 1.31 -9.94 4.02
N ALA A 72 1.93 -11.09 4.30
CA ALA A 72 2.67 -11.86 3.31
C ALA A 72 1.77 -12.23 2.12
N ALA A 73 0.56 -12.73 2.37
CA ALA A 73 -0.41 -13.04 1.32
C ALA A 73 -0.81 -11.80 0.50
N ARG A 74 -0.99 -10.63 1.14
CA ARG A 74 -1.26 -9.37 0.42
C ARG A 74 -0.08 -8.94 -0.45
N CYS A 75 1.14 -9.03 0.06
CA CYS A 75 2.34 -8.71 -0.70
C CYS A 75 2.52 -9.64 -1.90
N GLU A 76 2.23 -10.94 -1.75
CA GLU A 76 2.25 -11.91 -2.85
C GLU A 76 1.25 -11.54 -3.97
N LEU A 77 0.03 -11.14 -3.61
CA LEU A 77 -0.96 -10.66 -4.59
C LEU A 77 -0.49 -9.42 -5.34
N MET A 78 0.13 -8.45 -4.64
CA MET A 78 0.67 -7.25 -5.28
C MET A 78 1.84 -7.56 -6.21
N VAL A 79 2.78 -8.41 -5.76
CA VAL A 79 3.92 -8.87 -6.57
C VAL A 79 3.43 -9.59 -7.83
N ALA A 80 2.44 -10.48 -7.70
CA ALA A 80 1.85 -11.17 -8.84
C ALA A 80 1.18 -10.20 -9.82
N GLY A 81 0.41 -9.22 -9.31
CA GLY A 81 -0.22 -8.18 -10.13
C GLY A 81 0.80 -7.31 -10.87
N LEU A 82 1.87 -6.88 -10.20
CA LEU A 82 2.94 -6.08 -10.81
C LEU A 82 3.71 -6.85 -11.87
N ARG A 83 4.05 -8.11 -11.60
CA ARG A 83 4.70 -8.99 -12.60
C ARG A 83 3.81 -9.23 -13.81
N ALA A 84 2.49 -9.39 -13.61
CA ALA A 84 1.55 -9.52 -14.70
C ALA A 84 1.46 -8.23 -15.53
N ALA A 85 1.48 -7.05 -14.90
CA ALA A 85 1.46 -5.76 -15.57
C ALA A 85 2.73 -5.46 -16.38
N MET A 86 3.87 -6.06 -16.01
CA MET A 86 5.13 -5.95 -16.76
C MET A 86 5.26 -6.97 -17.90
N ARG A 87 4.38 -7.96 -18.00
CA ARG A 87 4.42 -8.88 -19.14
C ARG A 87 4.12 -8.12 -20.42
N PRO A 88 4.80 -8.44 -21.54
CA PRO A 88 4.53 -7.79 -22.80
C PRO A 88 3.05 -7.95 -23.16
N PRO A 89 2.39 -6.87 -23.64
CA PRO A 89 1.02 -6.95 -24.08
C PRO A 89 0.89 -8.04 -25.15
N ARG A 90 -0.20 -8.82 -25.10
CA ARG A 90 -0.56 -9.71 -26.22
C ARG A 90 -0.72 -8.85 -27.48
N ILE A 91 -0.42 -9.42 -28.65
CA ILE A 91 -0.54 -8.72 -29.94
C ILE A 91 -1.92 -8.03 -30.02
N GLY A 92 -1.92 -6.71 -30.18
CA GLY A 92 -3.14 -5.88 -30.23
C GLY A 92 -3.62 -5.30 -28.89
N ALA A 93 -2.98 -5.62 -27.75
CA ALA A 93 -3.33 -5.02 -26.47
C ALA A 93 -2.68 -3.65 -26.28
N LYS A 94 -3.44 -2.74 -25.66
CA LYS A 94 -2.97 -1.39 -25.32
C LYS A 94 -1.72 -1.50 -24.43
N PRO A 95 -0.64 -0.73 -24.69
CA PRO A 95 0.51 -0.69 -23.81
C PRO A 95 0.07 -0.25 -22.40
N PRO A 96 0.79 -0.69 -21.35
CA PRO A 96 0.49 -0.26 -19.98
C PRO A 96 0.51 1.27 -19.90
N SER A 97 -0.48 1.84 -19.21
CA SER A 97 -0.59 3.30 -19.00
C SER A 97 0.50 3.87 -18.10
N VAL A 98 1.34 3.01 -17.51
CA VAL A 98 2.32 3.35 -16.50
C VAL A 98 3.72 2.97 -17.00
N PRO A 99 4.74 3.83 -16.80
CA PRO A 99 6.11 3.53 -17.22
C PRO A 99 6.66 2.25 -16.57
N GLY A 100 7.45 1.48 -17.34
CA GLY A 100 8.08 0.24 -16.86
C GLY A 100 8.94 0.44 -15.62
N ASP A 101 9.73 1.51 -15.56
CA ASP A 101 10.60 1.83 -14.42
C ASP A 101 9.83 2.06 -13.11
N TYR A 102 8.60 2.57 -13.21
CA TYR A 102 7.73 2.73 -12.05
C TYR A 102 7.23 1.37 -11.55
N LEU A 103 6.79 0.50 -12.46
CA LEU A 103 6.36 -0.86 -12.11
C LEU A 103 7.51 -1.66 -11.51
N HIS A 104 8.72 -1.52 -12.06
CA HIS A 104 9.91 -2.18 -11.53
C HIS A 104 10.25 -1.69 -10.11
N ARG A 105 10.29 -0.37 -9.88
CA ARG A 105 10.53 0.19 -8.54
C ARG A 105 9.50 -0.29 -7.52
N ARG A 106 8.22 -0.35 -7.89
CA ARG A 106 7.18 -0.88 -7.01
C ARG A 106 7.35 -2.37 -6.75
N LEU A 107 7.72 -3.15 -7.77
CA LEU A 107 7.96 -4.59 -7.59
C LEU A 107 9.05 -4.83 -6.55
N VAL A 108 10.20 -4.17 -6.72
CA VAL A 108 11.35 -4.30 -5.78
C VAL A 108 10.94 -3.93 -4.35
N ALA A 109 10.13 -2.88 -4.17
CA ALA A 109 9.64 -2.48 -2.86
C ALA A 109 8.77 -3.56 -2.20
N TYR A 110 7.79 -4.13 -2.93
CA TYR A 110 6.92 -5.17 -2.38
C TYR A 110 7.63 -6.52 -2.17
N GLU A 111 8.61 -6.85 -3.02
CA GLU A 111 9.47 -8.02 -2.79
C GLU A 111 10.27 -7.85 -1.49
N GLY A 112 10.86 -6.68 -1.25
CA GLY A 112 11.56 -6.38 0.00
C GLY A 112 10.65 -6.42 1.24
N MET A 113 9.42 -5.92 1.14
CA MET A 113 8.40 -6.03 2.19
C MET A 113 8.04 -7.50 2.48
N LEU A 114 7.79 -8.29 1.43
CA LEU A 114 7.46 -9.72 1.56
C LEU A 114 8.60 -10.49 2.24
N ASP A 115 9.85 -10.22 1.86
CA ASP A 115 11.02 -10.87 2.45
C ASP A 115 11.22 -10.48 3.92
N ALA A 116 10.94 -9.24 4.29
CA ALA A 116 10.97 -8.83 5.68
C ALA A 116 9.92 -9.60 6.51
N VAL A 117 8.67 -9.64 6.05
CA VAL A 117 7.58 -10.35 6.73
C VAL A 117 7.87 -11.84 6.85
N ARG A 118 8.33 -12.49 5.77
CA ARG A 118 8.69 -13.92 5.78
C ARG A 118 9.82 -14.26 6.73
N ARG A 119 10.84 -13.40 6.83
CA ARG A 119 11.93 -13.59 7.80
C ARG A 119 11.40 -13.50 9.22
N THR A 120 10.55 -12.53 9.52
CA THR A 120 9.94 -12.41 10.84
C THR A 120 9.03 -13.60 11.16
N MET A 121 8.23 -14.06 10.20
CA MET A 121 7.42 -15.28 10.35
C MET A 121 8.29 -16.49 10.71
N ALA A 122 9.41 -16.69 10.00
CA ALA A 122 10.33 -17.79 10.27
C ALA A 122 10.95 -17.73 11.67
N GLN A 123 11.22 -16.52 12.19
CA GLN A 123 11.73 -16.31 13.55
C GLN A 123 10.68 -16.57 14.62
N SER A 124 9.41 -16.26 14.32
CA SER A 124 8.28 -16.45 15.26
C SER A 124 7.67 -17.86 15.23
N ALA A 125 8.03 -18.69 14.25
CA ALA A 125 7.54 -20.06 14.17
C ALA A 125 8.17 -20.94 15.26
N PRO A 126 7.40 -21.81 15.93
CA PRO A 126 7.95 -22.70 16.95
C PRO A 126 8.99 -23.64 16.34
N PRO A 127 10.06 -24.00 17.08
CA PRO A 127 11.08 -24.93 16.59
C PRO A 127 10.42 -26.26 16.22
N ARG A 128 10.68 -26.75 15.00
CA ARG A 128 10.29 -28.10 14.61
C ARG A 128 11.05 -29.06 15.53
N ARG A 129 10.34 -29.76 16.42
CA ARG A 129 10.96 -30.83 17.21
C ARG A 129 11.48 -31.89 16.24
N PRO A 130 12.74 -32.33 16.35
CA PRO A 130 13.19 -33.51 15.63
C PRO A 130 12.38 -34.71 16.13
N THR A 131 11.72 -35.40 15.21
CA THR A 131 11.09 -36.71 15.43
C THR A 131 12.14 -37.79 15.47
#